data_AF-A0A376F5A2-F1
#
_entry.id   AF-A0A376F5A2-F1
#
_cell.length_a   1.000
_cell.length_b   1.000
_cell.length_c   1.000
_cell.angle_alpha   90.00
_cell.angle_beta   90.00
_cell.angle_gamma   90.00
#
_symmetry.space_group_name_H-M   'P 1'
#
loop_
_entity.id
_entity.type
_entity.pdbx_description
1 polymer ?
#
loop_
_entity_poly.entity_id
_entity_poly.type
_entity_poly.pdbx_seq_one_letter_code
_entity_poly.pdbx_strand_id
1 'polypeptide(L)'
;MSYAIKYDIGDFERSLGELIKKLENRAPLMREMAAAMGDAVEENFAQQGRPAWMGWSPAYARQRRGGKILQKSGRLAASITQYSTNDEATVGTNVKYARIHQEGGEISIPARSQKAYYRQNKDGSVG
;
A
#
# COMPACT_ATOMS: atom_id res chain seq x y z
N MET A 1 -17.40 -33.95 59.92
CA MET A 1 -16.02 -33.96 59.37
C MET A 1 -16.01 -32.92 58.27
N SER A 2 -15.30 -31.80 58.43
CA SER A 2 -15.24 -30.73 57.42
C SER A 2 -13.92 -30.85 56.64
N TYR A 3 -14.01 -30.71 55.33
CA TYR A 3 -12.86 -30.69 54.43
C TYR A 3 -12.67 -29.26 53.90
N ALA A 4 -11.45 -28.75 53.96
CA ALA A 4 -11.07 -27.47 53.39
C ALA A 4 -10.31 -27.71 52.08
N ILE A 5 -10.90 -27.31 50.95
CA ILE A 5 -10.23 -27.35 49.65
C ILE A 5 -9.47 -26.03 49.49
N LYS A 6 -8.16 -26.11 49.23
CA LYS A 6 -7.30 -24.97 48.89
C LYS A 6 -6.92 -25.08 47.42
N TYR A 7 -7.14 -24.01 46.67
CA TYR A 7 -6.70 -23.89 45.29
C TYR A 7 -5.45 -23.00 45.24
N ASP A 8 -4.41 -23.45 44.51
CA ASP A 8 -3.27 -22.61 44.16
C ASP A 8 -3.61 -21.84 42.88
N ILE A 9 -3.56 -20.51 42.94
CA ILE A 9 -3.89 -19.61 41.83
C ILE A 9 -2.67 -18.81 41.34
N GLY A 10 -1.47 -19.10 41.84
CA GLY A 10 -0.28 -18.28 41.56
C GLY A 10 0.14 -18.27 40.09
N ASP A 11 -0.05 -19.36 39.35
CA ASP A 11 0.20 -19.41 37.90
C ASP A 11 -0.81 -18.55 37.11
N PHE A 12 -2.07 -18.54 37.55
CA PHE A 12 -3.12 -17.74 36.92
C PHE A 12 -2.87 -16.25 37.11
N GLU A 13 -2.54 -15.82 38.33
CA GLU A 13 -2.22 -14.42 38.65
C GLU A 13 -1.00 -13.92 37.85
N ARG A 14 0.05 -14.74 37.75
CA ARG A 14 1.23 -14.41 36.94
C ARG A 14 0.87 -14.25 35.47
N SER A 15 0.12 -15.19 34.91
CA SER A 15 -0.28 -15.17 33.49
C SER A 15 -1.18 -13.96 33.18
N LEU A 16 -2.13 -13.64 34.07
CA LEU A 16 -3.00 -12.48 33.92
C LEU A 16 -2.20 -11.17 34.03
N GLY A 17 -1.25 -11.09 34.95
CA GLY A 17 -0.35 -9.94 35.07
C GLY A 17 0.52 -9.72 33.84
N GLU A 18 1.02 -10.79 33.22
CA GLU A 18 1.74 -10.70 31.94
C GLU A 18 0.83 -10.23 30.80
N LEU A 19 -0.41 -10.72 30.74
CA LEU A 19 -1.38 -10.29 29.75
C LEU A 19 -1.66 -8.78 29.88
N ILE A 20 -1.94 -8.31 31.10
CA ILE A 20 -2.19 -6.88 31.39
C ILE A 20 -1.00 -6.04 30.94
N LYS A 21 0.24 -6.43 31.29
CA LYS A 21 1.45 -5.71 30.86
C LYS A 21 1.57 -5.59 29.33
N LYS A 22 1.23 -6.64 28.59
CA LYS A 22 1.24 -6.62 27.11
C LYS A 22 0.10 -5.79 26.53
N LEU A 23 -1.04 -5.71 27.22
CA LEU A 23 -2.15 -4.84 26.85
C LEU A 23 -1.89 -3.37 27.20
N GLU A 24 -1.09 -3.09 28.21
CA GLU A 24 -0.62 -1.74 28.55
C GLU A 24 0.48 -1.28 27.59
N ASN A 25 1.47 -2.15 27.32
CA ASN A 25 2.56 -1.88 26.38
C ASN A 25 2.40 -2.70 25.10
N ARG A 26 1.58 -2.16 24.20
CA ARG A 26 1.26 -2.67 22.86
C ARG A 26 2.24 -2.20 21.79
N ALA A 27 3.17 -1.30 22.10
CA ALA A 27 4.13 -0.78 21.13
C ALA A 27 4.90 -1.86 20.35
N PRO A 28 5.30 -3.00 20.95
CA PRO A 28 5.88 -4.11 20.18
C PRO A 28 4.91 -4.68 19.14
N LEU A 29 3.64 -4.90 19.51
CA LEU A 29 2.61 -5.40 18.60
C LEU A 29 2.35 -4.40 17.46
N MET A 30 2.17 -3.12 17.78
CA MET A 30 1.91 -2.08 16.78
C MET A 30 3.07 -1.92 15.80
N ARG A 31 4.31 -2.10 16.26
CA ARG A 31 5.48 -2.11 15.37
C ARG A 31 5.45 -3.27 14.39
N GLU A 32 5.14 -4.49 14.86
CA GLU A 32 5.00 -5.66 13.98
C GLU A 32 3.85 -5.47 12.98
N MET A 33 2.73 -4.87 13.42
CA MET A 33 1.61 -4.55 12.53
C MET A 33 2.02 -3.53 11.44
N ALA A 34 2.75 -2.47 11.81
CA ALA A 34 3.24 -1.48 10.86
C ALA A 34 4.23 -2.10 9.85
N ALA A 35 5.09 -3.01 10.31
CA ALA A 35 5.98 -3.82 9.47
C ALA A 35 5.20 -4.66 8.45
N ALA A 36 4.24 -5.46 8.92
CA ALA A 36 3.42 -6.29 8.06
C ALA A 36 2.61 -5.48 7.03
N MET A 37 2.10 -4.31 7.44
CA MET A 37 1.43 -3.38 6.52
C MET A 37 2.38 -2.83 5.46
N GLY A 38 3.62 -2.51 5.84
CA GLY A 38 4.65 -2.02 4.93
C GLY A 38 5.05 -3.07 3.91
N ASP A 39 5.29 -4.30 4.36
CA ASP A 39 5.58 -5.45 3.51
C ASP A 39 4.45 -5.68 2.49
N ALA A 40 3.18 -5.58 2.92
CA ALA A 40 2.04 -5.69 2.02
C ALA A 40 2.02 -4.60 0.93
N VAL A 41 2.43 -3.37 1.27
CA VAL A 41 2.55 -2.26 0.30
C VAL A 41 3.70 -2.52 -0.69
N GLU A 42 4.86 -2.94 -0.21
CA GLU A 42 6.01 -3.29 -1.05
C GLU A 42 5.68 -4.42 -2.02
N GLU A 43 5.02 -5.45 -1.52
CA GLU A 43 4.59 -6.59 -2.29
C GLU A 43 3.55 -6.19 -3.36
N ASN A 44 2.61 -5.30 -3.05
CA ASN A 44 1.69 -4.74 -4.05
C ASN A 44 2.45 -4.02 -5.18
N PHE A 45 3.49 -3.24 -4.85
CA PHE A 45 4.35 -2.60 -5.83
C PHE A 45 5.20 -3.59 -6.63
N ALA A 46 5.60 -4.71 -6.05
CA ALA A 46 6.34 -5.76 -6.73
C ALA A 46 5.44 -6.47 -7.75
N GLN A 47 4.25 -6.91 -7.30
CA GLN A 47 3.28 -7.64 -8.10
C GLN A 47 2.53 -6.80 -9.14
N GLN A 48 2.71 -5.48 -9.14
CA GLN A 48 2.00 -4.57 -10.05
C GLN A 48 0.47 -4.55 -9.84
N GLY A 49 0.02 -4.76 -8.60
CA GLY A 49 -1.38 -4.74 -8.20
C GLY A 49 -1.91 -6.10 -7.76
N ARG A 50 -2.95 -6.09 -6.92
CA ARG A 50 -3.68 -7.27 -6.44
C ARG A 50 -5.19 -7.06 -6.56
N PRO A 51 -5.94 -7.86 -7.35
CA PRO A 51 -5.41 -8.86 -8.29
C PRO A 51 -4.53 -8.20 -9.37
N ALA A 52 -3.74 -9.01 -10.08
CA ALA A 52 -2.87 -8.50 -11.14
C ALA A 52 -3.67 -7.68 -12.16
N TRP A 53 -3.19 -6.49 -12.47
CA TRP A 53 -3.86 -5.62 -13.44
C TRP A 53 -3.67 -6.12 -14.86
N MET A 54 -4.59 -5.73 -15.74
CA MET A 54 -4.37 -5.88 -17.17
C MET A 54 -3.08 -5.13 -17.56
N GLY A 55 -2.20 -5.84 -18.26
CA GLY A 55 -0.96 -5.27 -18.78
C GLY A 55 -1.21 -4.07 -19.69
N TRP A 56 -0.14 -3.36 -19.99
CA TRP A 56 -0.19 -2.26 -20.96
C TRP A 56 -0.51 -2.76 -22.37
N SER A 57 -1.15 -1.90 -23.17
CA SER A 57 -1.24 -2.14 -24.61
C SER A 57 0.17 -2.22 -25.22
N PRO A 58 0.38 -2.98 -26.32
CA PRO A 58 1.70 -3.14 -26.92
C PRO A 58 2.37 -1.82 -27.29
N ALA A 59 1.61 -0.86 -27.82
CA ALA A 59 2.12 0.46 -28.17
C ALA A 59 2.61 1.23 -26.92
N TYR A 60 1.86 1.18 -25.82
CA TYR A 60 2.22 1.87 -24.59
C TYR A 60 3.39 1.18 -23.87
N ALA A 61 3.44 -0.15 -23.89
CA ALA A 61 4.56 -0.91 -23.36
C ALA A 61 5.89 -0.56 -24.06
N ARG A 62 5.87 -0.41 -25.41
CA ARG A 62 7.04 0.07 -26.18
C ARG A 62 7.48 1.47 -25.74
N GLN A 63 6.54 2.37 -25.50
CA GLN A 63 6.85 3.73 -25.02
C GLN A 63 7.47 3.71 -23.62
N ARG A 64 7.01 2.82 -22.75
CA ARG A 64 7.48 2.67 -21.37
C ARG A 64 8.80 1.90 -21.23
N ARG A 65 9.30 1.27 -22.29
CA ARG A 65 10.62 0.60 -22.36
C ARG A 65 10.89 -0.35 -21.18
N GLY A 66 9.94 -1.24 -20.87
CA GLY A 66 10.09 -2.23 -19.80
C GLY A 66 9.83 -1.70 -18.38
N GLY A 67 9.09 -0.60 -18.25
CA GLY A 67 8.67 -0.07 -16.95
C GLY A 67 7.64 -0.94 -16.21
N LYS A 68 7.37 -0.54 -14.96
CA LYS A 68 6.38 -1.15 -14.06
C LYS A 68 5.02 -0.44 -14.19
N ILE A 69 3.91 -1.18 -14.10
CA ILE A 69 2.55 -0.63 -14.21
C ILE A 69 2.28 0.37 -13.07
N LEU A 70 2.64 0.00 -11.84
CA LEU A 70 2.43 0.83 -10.65
C LEU A 70 3.56 1.82 -10.37
N GLN A 71 4.61 1.88 -11.20
CA GLN A 71 5.74 2.75 -10.96
C GLN A 71 6.20 3.47 -12.23
N LYS A 72 6.25 4.81 -12.16
CA LYS A 72 6.86 5.63 -13.21
C LYS A 72 8.35 5.86 -12.96
N SER A 73 8.69 6.41 -11.78
CA SER A 73 10.07 6.70 -11.37
C SER A 73 10.48 5.99 -10.08
N GLY A 74 9.56 5.22 -9.46
CA GLY A 74 9.78 4.61 -8.14
C GLY A 74 9.61 5.58 -6.96
N ARG A 75 9.43 6.89 -7.19
CA ARG A 75 9.35 7.89 -6.11
C ARG A 75 8.30 7.57 -5.05
N LEU A 76 7.10 7.16 -5.45
CA LEU A 76 6.03 6.84 -4.52
C LEU A 76 6.36 5.61 -3.66
N ALA A 77 6.87 4.56 -4.29
CA ALA A 77 7.27 3.34 -3.57
C ALA A 77 8.39 3.63 -2.56
N ALA A 78 9.39 4.41 -2.98
CA ALA A 78 10.52 4.79 -2.14
C ALA A 78 10.16 5.77 -1.01
N SER A 79 8.99 6.41 -1.06
CA SER A 79 8.55 7.38 -0.06
C SER A 79 7.56 6.81 0.95
N ILE A 80 7.27 5.50 0.89
CA ILE A 80 6.45 4.82 1.89
C ILE A 80 7.26 4.67 3.17
N THR A 81 6.67 5.08 4.29
CA THR A 81 7.26 4.95 5.62
C THR A 81 6.26 4.32 6.57
N GLN A 82 6.76 3.55 7.52
CA GLN A 82 5.99 2.92 8.57
C GLN A 82 6.20 3.69 9.89
N TYR A 83 5.16 3.80 10.70
CA TYR A 83 5.21 4.44 12.01
C TYR A 83 4.26 3.76 12.97
N SER A 84 4.64 3.65 14.24
CA SER A 84 3.81 3.02 15.27
C SER A 84 3.97 3.71 16.61
N THR A 85 2.87 3.81 17.35
CA THR A 85 2.83 4.19 18.77
C THR A 85 2.39 2.97 19.59
N ASN A 86 2.03 3.18 20.85
CA ASN A 86 1.38 2.14 21.64
C ASN A 86 -0.04 1.80 21.12
N ASP A 87 -0.68 2.72 20.44
CA ASP A 87 -2.11 2.63 20.10
C ASP A 87 -2.36 2.62 18.59
N GLU A 88 -1.36 2.97 17.78
CA GLU A 88 -1.49 3.12 16.35
C GLU A 88 -0.37 2.39 15.61
N ALA A 89 -0.72 1.81 14.47
CA ALA A 89 0.20 1.29 13.46
C ALA A 89 -0.20 1.92 12.12
N THR A 90 0.74 2.58 11.45
CA THR A 90 0.47 3.37 10.25
C THR A 90 1.54 3.12 9.19
N VAL A 91 1.10 3.17 7.94
CA VAL A 91 1.95 3.14 6.76
C VAL A 91 1.44 4.21 5.81
N GLY A 92 2.33 5.06 5.33
CA GLY A 92 1.91 6.19 4.53
C GLY A 92 3.05 6.91 3.85
N THR A 93 2.73 8.06 3.24
CA THR A 93 3.70 8.89 2.53
C THR A 93 3.24 10.35 2.53
N ASN A 94 4.20 11.27 2.44
CA ASN A 94 3.94 12.69 2.26
C ASN A 94 3.80 13.11 0.78
N VAL A 95 3.87 12.15 -0.16
CA VAL A 95 3.71 12.44 -1.58
C VAL A 95 2.28 12.85 -1.89
N LYS A 96 2.07 14.11 -2.30
CA LYS A 96 0.73 14.69 -2.55
C LYS A 96 -0.17 13.85 -3.46
N TYR A 97 0.41 13.28 -4.52
CA TYR A 97 -0.36 12.49 -5.50
C TYR A 97 -0.68 11.07 -5.02
N ALA A 98 -0.16 10.62 -3.87
CA ALA A 98 -0.44 9.29 -3.33
C ALA A 98 -1.92 9.11 -2.99
N ARG A 99 -2.56 10.15 -2.43
CA ARG A 99 -3.97 10.10 -2.05
C ARG A 99 -4.87 9.74 -3.23
N ILE A 100 -4.75 10.46 -4.34
CA ILE A 100 -5.58 10.19 -5.53
C ILE A 100 -5.24 8.84 -6.21
N HIS A 101 -4.02 8.32 -6.01
CA HIS A 101 -3.70 6.96 -6.45
C HIS A 101 -4.35 5.88 -5.59
N GLN A 102 -4.49 6.11 -4.29
CA GLN A 102 -5.02 5.13 -3.34
C GLN A 102 -6.55 5.17 -3.24
N GLU A 103 -7.10 6.37 -3.11
CA GLU A 103 -8.53 6.61 -2.89
C GLU A 103 -9.28 6.79 -4.22
N GLY A 104 -8.55 6.93 -5.33
CA GLY A 104 -9.10 7.44 -6.58
C GLY A 104 -9.43 8.93 -6.48
N GLY A 105 -10.10 9.45 -7.49
CA GLY A 105 -10.56 10.83 -7.54
C GLY A 105 -10.62 11.38 -8.96
N GLU A 106 -11.24 12.55 -9.09
CA GLU A 106 -11.36 13.24 -10.37
C GLU A 106 -10.13 14.10 -10.65
N ILE A 107 -9.50 13.88 -11.81
CA ILE A 107 -8.42 14.73 -12.30
C ILE A 107 -9.00 15.64 -13.37
N SER A 108 -9.27 16.90 -13.01
CA SER A 108 -9.69 17.91 -13.97
C SER A 108 -8.52 18.30 -14.87
N ILE A 109 -8.60 17.91 -16.14
CA ILE A 109 -7.62 18.23 -17.18
C ILE A 109 -8.31 19.17 -18.17
N PRO A 110 -7.78 20.37 -18.43
CA PRO A 110 -8.38 21.29 -19.40
C PRO A 110 -8.41 20.68 -20.80
N ALA A 111 -9.40 21.07 -21.60
CA ALA A 111 -9.52 20.62 -22.99
C ALA A 111 -8.24 20.94 -23.77
N ARG A 112 -7.67 19.93 -24.43
CA ARG A 112 -6.46 20.09 -25.26
C ARG A 112 -6.87 20.30 -26.71
N SER A 113 -6.39 21.38 -27.33
CA SER A 113 -6.43 21.54 -28.79
C SER A 113 -5.15 20.93 -29.38
N GLN A 114 -5.28 19.99 -30.31
CA GLN A 114 -4.16 19.40 -31.04
C GLN A 114 -4.41 19.51 -32.54
N LYS A 115 -3.36 19.84 -33.30
CA LYS A 115 -3.39 19.78 -34.77
C LYS A 115 -3.06 18.36 -35.19
N ALA A 116 -4.02 17.67 -35.80
CA ALA A 116 -3.78 16.40 -36.47
C ALA A 116 -3.14 16.66 -37.84
N TYR A 117 -2.03 15.98 -38.13
CA TYR A 117 -1.43 15.98 -39.46
C TYR A 117 -1.77 14.65 -40.12
N TYR A 118 -2.49 14.72 -41.25
CA TYR A 118 -2.82 13.55 -42.04
C TYR A 118 -1.77 13.38 -43.13
N ARG A 119 -1.34 12.14 -43.37
CA ARG A 119 -0.48 11.84 -44.50
C ARG A 119 -1.38 11.79 -45.74
N GLN A 120 -1.01 12.53 -46.77
CA GLN A 120 -1.72 12.49 -48.05
C GLN A 120 -0.97 11.57 -49.00
N ASN A 121 -1.67 10.58 -49.52
CA ASN A 121 -1.16 9.66 -50.54
C ASN A 121 -1.06 10.39 -51.89
N LYS A 122 -0.30 9.82 -52.84
CA LYS A 122 -0.10 10.41 -54.16
C LYS A 122 -1.40 10.59 -54.97
N ASP A 123 -2.45 9.86 -54.62
CA ASP A 123 -3.80 9.93 -55.21
C ASP A 123 -4.71 10.97 -54.54
N GLY A 124 -4.19 11.73 -53.58
CA GLY A 124 -4.94 12.74 -52.84
C GLY A 124 -5.79 12.20 -51.69
N SER A 125 -5.86 10.88 -51.50
CA SER A 125 -6.52 10.26 -50.35
C SER A 125 -5.76 10.55 -49.05
N VAL A 126 -6.48 10.77 -47.95
CA VAL A 126 -5.90 10.99 -46.61
C VAL A 126 -6.02 9.72 -45.78
N GLY A 127 -4.90 9.28 -45.19
CA GLY A 127 -4.80 8.09 -44.34
C GLY A 127 -3.65 8.18 -43.36
#